data_AF-A0A372KIX4-F1
#
_entry.id   AF-A0A372KIX4-F1
#
_cell.length_a   1.000
_cell.length_b   1.000
_cell.length_c   1.000
_cell.angle_alpha   90.00
_cell.angle_beta   90.00
_cell.angle_gamma   90.00
#
_symmetry.space_group_name_H-M   'P 1'
#
loop_
_entity.id
_entity.type
_entity.pdbx_description
1 polymer ?
#
loop_
_entity_poly.entity_id
_entity_poly.type
_entity_poly.pdbx_seq_one_letter_code
_entity_poly.pdbx_strand_id
1 'polypeptide(L)' 'MALTDAEVQKIQIKVKDNVDKQEGDIINIGTKSNPEYYQVVNGVDETTQALAVVPVDNIKGDNPDYSQTAIVVAGT' A
#
# COMPACT_ATOMS: atom_id res chain seq x y z
N MET A 1 -14.42 2.25 6.36
CA MET A 1 -14.46 3.36 5.38
C MET A 1 -13.82 2.82 4.12
N ALA A 2 -14.45 2.97 2.95
CA ALA A 2 -13.86 2.49 1.71
C ALA A 2 -12.77 3.47 1.24
N LEU A 3 -11.64 2.97 0.74
CA LEU A 3 -10.60 3.80 0.14
C LEU A 3 -11.20 4.68 -0.96
N THR A 4 -10.89 5.97 -0.94
CA THR A 4 -11.34 6.90 -1.97
C THR A 4 -10.45 6.77 -3.22
N ASP A 5 -10.98 6.99 -4.43
CA ASP A 5 -10.18 6.99 -5.68
C ASP A 5 -8.89 7.84 -5.61
N ALA A 6 -8.92 8.95 -4.86
CA ALA A 6 -7.76 9.80 -4.64
C ALA A 6 -6.67 9.13 -3.77
N GLU A 7 -7.08 8.27 -2.83
CA GLU A 7 -6.16 7.46 -2.02
C GLU A 7 -5.59 6.34 -2.87
N VAL A 8 -6.41 5.67 -3.68
CA VAL A 8 -5.96 4.65 -4.64
C VAL A 8 -4.91 5.22 -5.61
N GLN A 9 -5.13 6.41 -6.18
CA GLN A 9 -4.13 7.06 -7.05
C GLN A 9 -2.83 7.40 -6.32
N LYS A 10 -2.90 7.88 -5.07
CA LYS A 10 -1.70 8.13 -4.26
C LYS A 10 -0.93 6.84 -3.99
N ILE A 11 -1.63 5.74 -3.75
CA ILE A 11 -0.99 4.43 -3.60
C ILE A 11 -0.39 4.01 -4.93
N GLN A 12 -1.06 4.15 -6.07
CA GLN A 12 -0.48 3.81 -7.38
C GLN A 12 0.80 4.57 -7.70
N ILE A 13 0.83 5.89 -7.43
CA ILE A 13 2.03 6.71 -7.61
C ILE A 13 3.15 6.23 -6.68
N LYS A 14 2.81 5.93 -5.42
CA LYS A 14 3.79 5.40 -4.46
C LYS A 14 4.21 3.97 -4.80
N VAL A 15 3.35 3.13 -5.36
CA VAL A 15 3.68 1.77 -5.82
C VAL A 15 4.69 1.83 -6.97
N LYS A 16 4.53 2.76 -7.93
CA LYS A 16 5.57 2.99 -8.95
C LYS A 16 6.91 3.44 -8.36
N ASP A 17 6.89 4.21 -7.27
CA ASP A 17 8.09 4.69 -6.56
C ASP A 17 8.66 3.64 -5.56
N ASN A 18 7.83 2.70 -5.10
CA ASN A 18 8.11 1.68 -4.09
C ASN A 18 8.04 0.27 -4.68
N VAL A 19 8.21 0.10 -6.00
CA VAL A 19 8.14 -1.20 -6.68
C VAL A 19 9.17 -2.21 -6.14
N ASP A 20 10.21 -1.71 -5.49
CA ASP A 20 11.26 -2.49 -4.81
C ASP A 20 10.86 -3.01 -3.41
N LYS A 21 9.66 -2.69 -2.91
CA LYS A 21 9.24 -3.10 -1.56
C LYS A 21 8.74 -4.53 -1.52
N GLN A 22 9.25 -5.29 -0.55
CA GLN A 22 9.00 -6.71 -0.41
C GLN A 22 7.86 -6.97 0.57
N GLU A 23 7.37 -8.21 0.60
CA GLU A 23 6.40 -8.65 1.59
C GLU A 23 6.91 -8.38 3.01
N GLY A 24 6.11 -7.68 3.83
CA GLY A 24 6.47 -7.23 5.17
C GLY A 24 6.98 -5.79 5.26
N ASP A 25 7.27 -5.12 4.14
CA ASP A 25 7.60 -3.70 4.15
C ASP A 25 6.40 -2.83 4.53
N ILE A 26 6.66 -1.70 5.20
CA ILE A 26 5.63 -0.73 5.54
C ILE A 26 5.80 0.52 4.69
N ILE A 27 4.71 0.93 4.07
CA ILE A 27 4.59 2.15 3.27
C ILE A 27 3.74 3.15 4.03
N ASN A 28 4.18 4.40 4.06
CA ASN A 28 3.31 5.50 4.47
C ASN A 28 2.76 6.15 3.21
N ILE A 29 1.46 5.98 2.94
CA ILE A 29 0.79 6.57 1.78
C ILE A 29 0.15 7.92 2.09
N GLY A 30 -0.05 8.21 3.37
CA GLY A 30 -0.65 9.45 3.86
C GLY A 30 0.24 10.68 3.70
N THR A 31 -0.15 11.76 4.37
CA THR A 31 0.55 13.06 4.39
C THR A 31 1.27 13.27 5.72
N LYS A 32 2.21 14.23 5.80
CA LYS A 32 2.89 14.56 7.08
C LYS A 32 1.93 14.89 8.23
N SER A 33 0.76 15.46 7.92
CA SER A 33 -0.27 15.81 8.91
C SER A 33 -1.26 14.69 9.19
N ASN A 34 -1.40 13.72 8.27
CA ASN A 34 -2.26 12.55 8.45
C ASN A 34 -1.52 11.33 7.85
N PRO A 35 -0.59 10.73 8.62
CA PRO A 35 0.16 9.59 8.15
C PRO A 35 -0.76 8.37 8.07
N GLU A 36 -0.69 7.65 6.97
CA GLU A 36 -1.44 6.40 6.81
C GLU A 36 -0.46 5.32 6.44
N TYR A 37 -0.36 4.32 7.31
CA TYR A 37 0.58 3.24 7.18
C TYR A 37 -0.12 2.02 6.61
N TYR A 38 0.53 1.39 5.64
CA TYR A 38 0.07 0.14 5.06
C TYR A 38 1.25 -0.82 5.00
N GLN A 39 1.02 -2.08 5.32
CA GLN A 39 2.00 -3.14 5.17
C GLN A 39 1.78 -3.85 3.85
N VAL A 40 2.85 -4.08 3.10
CA VAL A 40 2.85 -4.91 1.90
C VAL A 40 2.70 -6.37 2.34
N VAL A 41 1.64 -7.02 1.86
CA VAL A 41 1.36 -8.43 2.15
C VAL A 41 1.63 -9.34 0.96
N ASN A 42 1.67 -8.80 -0.26
CA ASN A 42 2.06 -9.51 -1.47
C ASN A 42 2.49 -8.51 -2.54
N GLY A 43 3.52 -8.85 -3.32
CA GLY A 43 3.99 -8.07 -4.47
C GLY A 43 4.16 -8.97 -5.69
N VAL A 44 3.54 -8.60 -6.80
CA VAL A 44 3.72 -9.26 -8.10
C VAL A 44 4.43 -8.28 -9.03
N ASP A 45 5.64 -8.63 -9.43
CA ASP A 45 6.49 -7.88 -10.37
C ASP A 45 6.67 -8.68 -11.66
N GLU A 46 5.57 -8.83 -12.42
CA GLU A 46 5.60 -9.43 -13.76
C GLU A 46 5.23 -8.36 -14.81
N THR A 47 4.42 -8.67 -15.82
CA THR A 47 3.96 -7.66 -16.80
C THR A 47 3.05 -6.58 -16.22
N THR A 48 2.52 -6.81 -15.02
CA THR A 48 1.70 -5.89 -14.26
C THR A 48 2.30 -5.79 -12.86
N GLN A 49 2.70 -4.60 -12.44
CA GLN A 49 3.18 -4.36 -11.09
C GLN A 49 1.96 -4.27 -10.17
N ALA A 50 1.79 -5.23 -9.27
CA ALA A 50 0.68 -5.25 -8.32
C ALA A 50 1.21 -5.38 -6.89
N LEU A 51 0.80 -4.47 -6.01
CA LEU A 51 1.09 -4.54 -4.58
C LEU A 51 -0.21 -4.70 -3.81
N ALA A 52 -0.33 -5.81 -3.08
CA ALA A 52 -1.37 -6.00 -2.08
C ALA A 52 -0.89 -5.40 -0.76
N VAL A 53 -1.69 -4.49 -0.21
CA VAL A 53 -1.36 -3.76 1.00
C VAL A 53 -2.52 -3.82 1.99
N VAL A 54 -2.19 -3.85 3.27
CA VAL A 54 -3.17 -3.82 4.37
C VAL A 54 -2.93 -2.62 5.25
N PRO A 55 -3.96 -1.89 5.70
CA PRO A 55 -3.77 -0.79 6.62
C PRO A 55 -3.26 -1.32 7.97
N VAL A 56 -2.32 -0.57 8.56
CA VAL A 56 -1.72 -0.85 9.88
C VAL A 56 -1.77 0.42 10.73
N ASP A 57 -1.85 0.26 12.04
CA ASP A 57 -1.97 1.39 12.96
C ASP A 57 -0.68 2.24 13.05
N ASN A 58 0.48 1.67 12.69
CA ASN A 58 1.77 2.35 12.85
C ASN A 58 2.87 1.88 11.86
N ILE A 59 4.00 2.59 11.88
CA ILE A 59 5.22 2.25 11.11
C ILE A 59 5.88 0.93 11.50
N LYS A 60 5.41 0.27 12.57
CA LYS A 60 5.88 -1.06 12.98
C LYS A 60 5.01 -2.20 12.44
N GLY A 61 3.89 -1.89 11.79
CA GLY A 61 3.00 -2.89 11.21
C GLY A 61 2.11 -3.54 12.27
N ASP A 62 1.85 -2.82 13.36
CA ASP A 62 1.02 -3.33 14.45
C ASP A 62 -0.46 -3.32 14.03
N ASN A 63 -1.17 -4.39 14.41
CA ASN A 63 -2.58 -4.61 14.14
C ASN A 63 -2.99 -4.49 12.64
N PRO A 64 -2.42 -5.33 11.75
CA PRO A 64 -2.80 -5.34 10.34
C PRO A 64 -4.25 -5.75 10.13
N ASP A 65 -5.04 -4.86 9.53
CA ASP A 65 -6.44 -5.15 9.21
C ASP A 65 -6.54 -5.82 7.83
N TYR A 66 -6.40 -7.15 7.82
CA TYR A 66 -6.54 -7.96 6.62
C TYR A 66 -7.96 -7.93 6.01
N SER A 67 -8.97 -7.49 6.76
CA SER A 67 -10.33 -7.35 6.22
C SER A 67 -10.45 -6.17 5.27
N GLN A 68 -9.51 -5.21 5.32
CA GLN A 68 -9.42 -4.08 4.41
C GLN A 68 -8.19 -4.15 3.50
N THR A 69 -7.89 -5.34 3.00
CA THR A 69 -6.82 -5.52 2.01
C THR A 69 -7.15 -4.76 0.72
N ALA A 70 -6.24 -3.88 0.31
CA ALA A 70 -6.31 -3.15 -0.94
C ALA A 70 -5.27 -3.71 -1.91
N ILE A 71 -5.70 -4.07 -3.12
CA ILE A 71 -4.78 -4.46 -4.19
C ILE A 71 -4.60 -3.27 -5.10
N VAL A 72 -3.36 -2.82 -5.24
CA VAL A 72 -3.01 -1.68 -6.06
C VAL A 72 -2.19 -2.14 -7.23
N VAL A 73 -2.75 -1.99 -8.42
CA VAL A 73 -2.14 -2.34 -9.70
C VAL A 73 -1.64 -1.08 -10.38
N ALA A 74 -0.35 -1.06 -10.69
CA ALA A 74 0.28 -0.10 -11.58
C ALA A 74 0.51 -0.80 -12.93
N GLY A 75 -0.33 -0.47 -13.91
CA GLY A 75 -0.05 -0.81 -15.30
C GLY A 75 1.13 0.03 -15.82
N THR A 76 2.06 -0.62 -16.51
CA THR A 76 3.02 0.04 -17.42
C THR A 76 2.29 0.76 -18.54
#